data_AF-A0A743PBJ9-F1
#
_entry.id   AF-A0A743PBJ9-F1
#
_cell.length_a   1.000
_cell.length_b   1.000
_cell.length_c   1.000
_cell.angle_alpha   90.00
_cell.angle_beta   90.00
_cell.angle_gamma   90.00
#
_symmetry.space_group_name_H-M   'P 1'
#
loop_
_entity.id
_entity.type
_entity.pdbx_description
1 polymer ?
#
loop_
_entity_poly.entity_id
_entity_poly.type
_entity_poly.pdbx_seq_one_letter_code
_entity_poly.pdbx_strand_id
1 'polypeptide(L)' 'MDRGEIWLVSLDPIAGHEQSGKRPVLIVSKALFNKLTRLPV' A
#
# COMPACT_ATOMS: atom_id res chain seq x y z
N MET A 1 0.43 6.31 -8.62
CA MET A 1 -0.32 5.42 -7.71
C MET A 1 -1.56 4.97 -8.44
N ASP A 2 -1.33 4.21 -9.50
CA ASP A 2 -2.34 3.70 -10.40
C ASP A 2 -2.61 2.23 -10.08
N ARG A 3 -3.83 1.78 -10.38
CA ARG A 3 -4.19 0.37 -10.18
C ARG A 3 -3.28 -0.52 -11.01
N GLY A 4 -2.75 -1.58 -10.40
CA GLY A 4 -1.89 -2.55 -11.06
C GLY A 4 -0.40 -2.29 -10.87
N GLU A 5 0.00 -1.10 -10.40
CA GLU A 5 1.39 -0.83 -10.03
C GLU A 5 1.79 -1.63 -8.78
N ILE A 6 3.04 -2.11 -8.76
CA ILE A 6 3.67 -2.76 -7.60
C ILE A 6 4.63 -1.77 -6.95
N TRP A 7 4.49 -1.55 -5.65
CA TRP A 7 5.29 -0.61 -4.86
C TRP A 7 6.00 -1.33 -3.72
N LEU A 8 7.24 -0.94 -3.40
CA LEU A 8 7.98 -1.47 -2.24
C LEU A 8 7.74 -0.58 -1.02
N VAL A 9 7.02 -1.08 -0.01
CA VAL A 9 6.65 -0.33 1.20
C VAL A 9 7.01 -1.10 2.46
N SER A 10 7.14 -0.39 3.59
CA SER A 10 7.23 -1.00 4.92
C SER A 10 5.84 -1.18 5.50
N LEU A 11 5.51 -2.39 5.98
CA LEU A 11 4.25 -2.66 6.69
C LEU A 11 4.40 -2.65 8.21
N ASP A 12 5.60 -2.38 8.72
CA ASP A 12 5.85 -2.29 10.17
C ASP A 12 5.48 -0.90 10.73
N PRO A 13 5.03 -0.82 11.99
CA PRO A 13 4.83 -1.93 12.93
C PRO A 13 3.54 -2.71 12.66
N ILE A 14 3.53 -3.98 13.08
CA ILE A 14 2.35 -4.86 13.00
C ILE A 14 1.91 -5.34 14.39
N ALA A 15 0.67 -5.82 14.48
CA ALA A 15 0.17 -6.56 15.63
C ALA A 15 -0.11 -8.03 15.27
N GLY A 16 0.43 -8.97 16.08
CA GLY A 16 0.12 -10.39 15.94
C GLY A 16 0.61 -11.02 14.62
N HIS A 17 -0.33 -11.48 13.79
CA HIS A 17 -0.08 -12.25 12.57
C HIS A 17 -0.38 -11.48 11.27
N GLU A 18 -0.40 -10.15 11.33
CA GLU A 18 -0.49 -9.30 10.14
C GLU A 18 0.73 -9.48 9.22
N GLN A 19 0.61 -9.06 7.96
CA GLN A 19 1.73 -9.06 7.02
C GLN A 19 2.74 -7.98 7.41
N SER A 20 4.03 -8.31 7.52
CA SER A 20 5.06 -7.44 8.10
C SER A 20 6.26 -7.17 7.19
N GLY A 21 7.13 -6.24 7.58
CA GLY A 21 8.39 -5.98 6.89
C GLY A 21 8.25 -5.19 5.59
N LYS A 22 9.40 -4.93 4.96
CA LYS A 22 9.49 -4.23 3.69
C LYS A 22 9.23 -5.20 2.53
N ARG A 23 8.07 -5.07 1.88
CA ARG A 23 7.66 -5.99 0.81
C ARG A 23 6.92 -5.31 -0.34
N PRO A 24 6.95 -5.91 -1.55
CA PRO A 24 6.13 -5.44 -2.66
C PRO A 24 4.63 -5.55 -2.33
N VAL A 25 3.86 -4.51 -2.65
CA VAL A 25 2.40 -4.48 -2.54
C VAL A 25 1.78 -4.05 -3.87
N LEU A 26 0.55 -4.50 -4.13
CA LEU A 26 -0.20 -4.17 -5.34
C LEU A 26 -1.24 -3.08 -5.04
N ILE A 27 -1.28 -2.04 -5.88
CA ILE A 27 -2.32 -1.01 -5.78
C ILE A 27 -3.61 -1.53 -6.43
N VAL A 28 -4.68 -1.65 -5.64
CA VAL A 28 -6.00 -2.15 -6.08
C VAL A 28 -7.02 -1.03 -6.36
N SER A 29 -6.82 0.13 -5.76
CA SER A 29 -7.69 1.31 -5.87
C SER A 29 -7.43 2.12 -7.14
N LYS A 30 -8.46 2.87 -7.61
CA LYS A 30 -8.34 3.76 -8.77
C LYS A 30 -7.52 5.01 -8.43
N ALA A 31 -6.82 5.55 -9.42
CA ALA A 31 -5.96 6.74 -9.27
C ALA A 31 -6.66 7.94 -8.65
N LEU A 32 -7.92 8.22 -9.03
CA LEU A 32 -8.69 9.34 -8.47
C LEU A 32 -8.95 9.18 -6.97
N PHE A 33 -9.24 7.95 -6.52
CA PHE A 33 -9.42 7.65 -5.10
C PHE A 33 -8.12 7.91 -4.33
N ASN A 34 -7.00 7.40 -4.84
CA ASN A 34 -5.68 7.56 -4.23
C ASN A 34 -5.27 9.04 -4.13
N LYS A 35 -5.53 9.82 -5.20
CA LYS A 35 -5.25 11.27 -5.21
C LYS A 35 -6.07 12.03 -4.16
N LEU A 36 -7.32 11.62 -3.94
CA LEU A 36 -8.22 12.27 -3.00
C LEU A 36 -7.88 11.91 -1.54
N THR A 37 -7.57 10.64 -1.26
CA THR A 37 -7.25 10.18 0.10
C THR A 37 -5.82 10.45 0.53
N ARG A 38 -4.90 10.67 -0.43
CA ARG A 38 -3.46 10.85 -0.21
C ARG A 38 -2.79 9.67 0.53
N LEU A 39 -3.44 8.52 0.53
CA LEU A 39 -2.87 7.25 1.00
C LEU A 39 -1.85 6.74 -0.05
N PRO A 40 -0.81 5.98 0.33
CA PRO A 40 -0.76 5.08 1.48
C PRO A 40 0.30 5.54 2.49
N VAL A 41 -0.02 6.57 3.26
CA VAL A 41 0.83 7.00 4.38
C VAL A 41 -0.05 7.32 5.56
#